data_AF-A0A6B3ID46-F1
#
_entry.id   AF-A0A6B3ID46-F1
#
_cell.length_a   1.000
_cell.length_b   1.000
_cell.length_c   1.000
_cell.angle_alpha   90.00
_cell.angle_beta   90.00
_cell.angle_gamma   90.00
#
_symmetry.space_group_name_H-M   'P 1'
#
loop_
_entity.id
_entity.type
_entity.pdbx_description
1 polymer ?
#
loop_
_entity_poly.entity_id
_entity_poly.type
_entity_poly.pdbx_seq_one_letter_code
_entity_poly.pdbx_strand_id
1 'polypeptide(L)'
;MGTTTTGAPPGTALTWSLRGRGPDDLPVVADPAAPDGPAEGTGRGVRVCVVDSGVERDHPLVGPLAGSWVVVKDGATGEAEVLPTTTGDTCGHGTACAGIIRRTAPECEITSVRVLGERFSGTGDVLLAGLRWAVDQGFDLINLSLSTTRTRFAHQLHELADRAYFARTVLVASAHNTPVESFPWRFASVLSVGSHQEDDPALHLYNPSPPVEFFAPGQNVTVPWLGGATIRTTGNSFATPYITGLSARLLSARPRMTPFQLKSALYLSAANVTLGPRHHLPAGEASDDSEN
;
A
#
# COMPACT_ATOMS: atom_id res chain seq x y z
N MET A 1 32.13 4.29 35.64
CA MET A 1 30.89 5.06 35.42
C MET A 1 30.17 4.42 34.24
N GLY A 2 29.32 3.44 34.52
CA GLY A 2 28.54 2.74 33.49
C GLY A 2 27.20 3.43 33.31
N THR A 3 27.00 4.05 32.16
CA THR A 3 25.69 4.55 31.75
C THR A 3 24.91 3.40 31.13
N THR A 4 24.09 2.74 31.93
CA THR A 4 23.03 1.83 31.48
C THR A 4 22.05 2.62 30.61
N THR A 5 22.00 2.29 29.33
CA THR A 5 20.96 2.73 28.39
C THR A 5 19.64 2.09 28.83
N THR A 6 18.78 2.88 29.47
CA THR A 6 17.40 2.48 29.77
C THR A 6 16.63 2.35 28.47
N GLY A 7 16.29 1.11 28.11
CA GLY A 7 15.33 0.83 27.04
C GLY A 7 13.99 1.52 27.33
N ALA A 8 13.40 2.11 26.29
CA ALA A 8 12.09 2.74 26.39
C ALA A 8 11.03 1.71 26.83
N PRO A 9 10.06 2.09 27.68
CA PRO A 9 9.03 1.18 28.17
C PRO A 9 8.06 0.75 27.04
N PRO A 10 7.45 -0.45 27.12
CA PRO A 10 6.44 -0.89 26.17
C PRO A 10 5.16 -0.05 26.38
N GLY A 11 4.79 0.72 25.36
CA GLY A 11 3.65 1.65 25.42
C GLY A 11 3.87 3.00 24.74
N THR A 12 4.99 3.23 24.05
CA THR A 12 5.21 4.46 23.29
C THR A 12 4.43 4.44 21.98
N ALA A 13 3.42 5.31 21.94
CA ALA A 13 2.62 5.79 20.82
C ALA A 13 2.97 5.21 19.45
N LEU A 14 2.00 4.52 18.85
CA LEU A 14 1.75 4.28 17.43
C LEU A 14 2.64 5.10 16.44
N THR A 15 3.93 4.82 16.34
CA THR A 15 4.82 5.46 15.38
C THR A 15 4.75 4.65 14.09
N TRP A 16 3.86 5.06 13.20
CA TRP A 16 3.64 4.49 11.87
C TRP A 16 4.75 4.83 10.87
N SER A 17 5.95 5.14 11.36
CA SER A 17 7.12 5.60 10.62
C SER A 17 8.38 5.12 11.33
N LEU A 18 9.28 4.50 10.57
CA LEU A 18 10.60 4.10 11.03
C LEU A 18 11.56 5.27 10.91
N ARG A 19 11.60 6.12 11.93
CA ARG A 19 12.59 7.21 12.00
C ARG A 19 13.88 6.70 12.62
N GLY A 20 14.98 6.85 11.89
CA GLY A 20 16.32 6.48 12.38
C GLY A 20 16.51 4.97 12.62
N ARG A 21 15.70 4.12 11.98
CA ARG A 21 15.83 2.66 12.01
C ARG A 21 15.85 2.11 10.59
N GLY A 22 16.75 1.16 10.33
CA GLY A 22 16.89 0.45 9.07
C GLY A 22 16.50 -1.03 9.16
N PRO A 23 16.78 -1.82 8.11
CA PRO A 23 16.46 -3.25 8.07
C PRO A 23 17.07 -4.04 9.25
N ASP A 24 18.31 -3.73 9.63
CA ASP A 24 19.05 -4.43 10.67
C ASP A 24 18.50 -4.17 12.09
N ASP A 25 17.72 -3.10 12.28
CA ASP A 25 17.10 -2.76 13.57
C ASP A 25 15.80 -3.54 13.82
N LEU A 26 15.30 -4.28 12.82
CA LEU A 26 14.01 -4.99 12.86
C LEU A 26 14.10 -6.38 12.22
N PRO A 27 15.06 -7.24 12.60
CA PRO A 27 15.25 -8.53 11.94
C PRO A 27 14.05 -9.46 12.15
N VAL A 28 13.71 -10.20 11.11
CA VAL A 28 12.66 -11.23 11.11
C VAL A 28 13.23 -12.51 10.53
N VAL A 29 12.98 -13.63 11.22
CA VAL A 29 13.33 -14.96 10.74
C VAL A 29 12.03 -15.66 10.36
N ALA A 30 11.84 -15.91 9.07
CA ALA A 30 10.71 -16.66 8.54
C ALA A 30 11.02 -18.17 8.51
N ASP A 31 9.99 -19.01 8.58
CA ASP A 31 10.13 -20.43 8.32
C ASP A 31 10.70 -20.68 6.91
N PRO A 32 11.36 -21.83 6.68
CA PRO A 32 11.87 -22.17 5.37
C PRO A 32 10.72 -22.30 4.36
N ALA A 33 10.55 -21.27 3.53
CA ALA A 33 9.69 -21.30 2.35
C ALA A 33 10.55 -21.46 1.09
N ALA A 34 9.94 -21.91 -0.02
CA ALA A 34 10.51 -21.56 -1.32
C ALA A 34 10.46 -20.02 -1.38
N PRO A 35 11.59 -19.31 -1.55
CA PRO A 35 11.53 -17.87 -1.67
C PRO A 35 10.66 -17.57 -2.87
N ASP A 36 9.54 -16.89 -2.65
CA ASP A 36 8.98 -16.06 -3.69
C ASP A 36 10.10 -15.05 -4.00
N GLY A 37 10.78 -15.25 -5.12
CA GLY A 37 11.86 -14.38 -5.58
C GLY A 37 11.41 -12.91 -5.61
N PRO A 38 12.36 -11.96 -5.69
CA PRO A 38 12.05 -10.53 -5.69
C PRO A 38 10.98 -10.20 -6.74
N ALA A 39 10.28 -9.08 -6.56
CA ALA A 39 9.27 -8.66 -7.51
C ALA A 39 9.90 -8.47 -8.91
N GLU A 40 9.79 -9.45 -9.80
CA GLU A 40 10.52 -9.49 -11.09
C GLU A 40 9.73 -8.91 -12.27
N GLY A 41 8.42 -8.73 -12.13
CA GLY A 41 7.57 -8.20 -13.20
C GLY A 41 7.68 -6.68 -13.39
N THR A 42 7.11 -6.16 -14.47
CA THR A 42 7.10 -4.73 -14.82
C THR A 42 5.77 -4.03 -14.50
N GLY A 43 4.78 -4.78 -14.01
CA GLY A 43 3.40 -4.30 -13.82
C GLY A 43 2.51 -4.48 -15.05
N ARG A 44 3.04 -4.98 -16.17
CA ARG A 44 2.28 -5.19 -17.40
C ARG A 44 1.01 -6.01 -17.17
N GLY A 45 -0.12 -5.49 -17.65
CA GLY A 45 -1.44 -6.13 -17.55
C GLY A 45 -2.11 -6.01 -16.17
N VAL A 46 -1.49 -5.29 -15.23
CA VAL A 46 -2.09 -5.00 -13.92
C VAL A 46 -2.77 -3.64 -13.95
N ARG A 47 -4.04 -3.61 -13.55
CA ARG A 47 -4.87 -2.41 -13.44
C ARG A 47 -4.78 -1.83 -12.04
N VAL A 48 -4.27 -0.61 -11.93
CA VAL A 48 -4.08 0.13 -10.67
C VAL A 48 -4.99 1.34 -10.64
N CYS A 49 -5.81 1.47 -9.60
CA CYS A 49 -6.62 2.66 -9.36
C CYS A 49 -6.00 3.53 -8.26
N VAL A 50 -5.70 4.80 -8.58
CA VAL A 50 -5.28 5.81 -7.61
C VAL A 50 -6.51 6.59 -7.17
N VAL A 51 -6.98 6.34 -5.94
CA VAL A 51 -8.11 7.05 -5.34
C VAL A 51 -7.54 8.18 -4.47
N ASP A 52 -7.51 9.40 -5.00
CA ASP A 52 -6.76 10.53 -4.41
C ASP A 52 -7.27 11.91 -4.87
N SER A 53 -6.40 12.92 -5.03
CA SER A 53 -6.71 14.28 -5.52
C SER A 53 -6.81 14.40 -7.04
N GLY A 54 -6.81 13.27 -7.75
CA GLY A 54 -6.70 13.21 -9.21
C GLY A 54 -5.25 13.00 -9.66
N VAL A 55 -5.03 12.84 -10.96
CA VAL A 55 -3.70 12.67 -11.55
C VAL A 55 -3.57 13.58 -12.77
N GLU A 56 -2.46 14.31 -12.87
CA GLU A 56 -2.12 15.10 -14.06
C GLU A 56 -1.77 14.16 -15.22
N ARG A 57 -2.65 14.13 -16.23
CA ARG A 57 -2.63 13.17 -17.35
C ARG A 57 -1.36 13.22 -18.20
N ASP A 58 -0.79 14.41 -18.38
CA ASP A 58 0.35 14.64 -19.27
C ASP A 58 1.66 14.87 -18.51
N HIS A 59 1.69 14.52 -17.22
CA HIS A 59 2.89 14.67 -16.42
C HIS A 59 3.98 13.71 -16.93
N PRO A 60 5.20 14.18 -17.27
CA PRO A 60 6.22 13.37 -17.93
C PRO A 60 6.69 12.16 -17.10
N LEU A 61 6.63 12.26 -15.77
CA LEU A 61 6.97 11.17 -14.84
C LEU A 61 5.81 10.20 -14.53
N VAL A 62 4.59 10.47 -15.02
CA VAL A 62 3.42 9.59 -14.84
C VAL A 62 3.07 8.89 -16.15
N GLY A 63 3.15 9.63 -17.27
CA GLY A 63 2.75 9.14 -18.58
C GLY A 63 1.24 8.93 -18.69
N PRO A 64 0.77 8.17 -19.68
CA PRO A 64 -0.65 8.05 -19.98
C PRO A 64 -1.42 7.34 -18.87
N LEU A 65 -2.67 7.76 -18.70
CA LEU A 65 -3.66 7.12 -17.83
C LEU A 65 -4.64 6.30 -18.67
N ALA A 66 -5.05 5.14 -18.14
CA ALA A 66 -6.11 4.33 -18.73
C ALA A 66 -7.50 5.00 -18.58
N GLY A 67 -7.66 5.85 -17.57
CA GLY A 67 -8.89 6.63 -17.36
C GLY A 67 -8.76 7.65 -16.23
N SER A 68 -9.67 8.62 -16.22
CA SER A 68 -9.74 9.64 -15.17
C SER A 68 -11.21 9.88 -14.81
N TRP A 69 -11.51 9.80 -13.51
CA TRP A 69 -12.84 9.93 -12.94
C TRP A 69 -12.83 10.91 -11.76
N VAL A 70 -13.98 11.48 -11.46
CA VAL A 70 -14.19 12.34 -10.30
C VAL A 70 -15.48 11.95 -9.61
N VAL A 71 -15.47 11.98 -8.28
CA VAL A 71 -16.68 11.82 -7.49
C VAL A 71 -17.33 13.19 -7.28
N VAL A 72 -18.56 13.34 -7.73
CA VAL A 72 -19.37 14.55 -7.59
C VAL A 72 -20.52 14.25 -6.63
N LYS A 73 -20.74 15.14 -5.66
CA LYS A 73 -21.88 15.04 -4.74
C LYS A 73 -22.98 15.98 -5.21
N ASP A 74 -24.18 15.45 -5.43
CA ASP A 74 -25.36 16.23 -5.74
C ASP A 74 -25.76 17.04 -4.49
N GLY A 75 -25.95 18.35 -4.67
CA GLY A 75 -26.27 19.27 -3.56
C GLY A 75 -27.72 19.19 -3.07
N ALA A 76 -28.63 18.68 -3.90
CA ALA A 76 -30.05 18.55 -3.59
C ALA A 76 -30.39 17.19 -2.97
N THR A 77 -29.84 16.09 -3.51
CA THR A 77 -30.10 14.73 -3.00
C THR A 77 -29.06 14.28 -1.97
N GLY A 78 -27.84 14.84 -2.02
CA GLY A 78 -26.72 14.39 -1.22
C GLY A 78 -26.08 13.09 -1.71
N GLU A 79 -26.54 12.54 -2.84
CA GLU A 79 -25.97 11.34 -3.46
C GLU A 79 -24.63 11.65 -4.12
N ALA A 80 -23.74 10.66 -4.18
CA ALA A 80 -22.43 10.78 -4.80
C ALA A 80 -22.36 9.91 -6.06
N GLU A 81 -21.96 10.51 -7.17
CA GLU A 81 -21.81 9.87 -8.47
C GLU A 81 -20.35 9.92 -8.93
N VAL A 82 -19.90 8.90 -9.66
CA VAL A 82 -18.56 8.85 -10.25
C VAL A 82 -18.66 9.08 -11.75
N LEU A 83 -18.08 10.18 -12.22
CA LEU A 83 -18.20 10.67 -13.60
C LEU A 83 -16.84 10.72 -14.30
N PRO A 84 -16.77 10.46 -15.62
CA PRO A 84 -15.54 10.66 -16.37
C PRO A 84 -15.14 12.12 -16.30
N THR A 85 -13.83 12.39 -16.27
CA THR A 85 -13.34 13.76 -16.22
C THR A 85 -12.09 13.97 -17.07
N THR A 86 -11.94 15.18 -17.59
CA THR A 86 -10.70 15.67 -18.18
C THR A 86 -9.93 16.55 -17.20
N THR A 87 -10.54 16.93 -16.08
CA THR A 87 -9.85 17.69 -15.05
C THR A 87 -8.89 16.76 -14.31
N GLY A 88 -7.61 17.12 -14.32
CA GLY A 88 -6.54 16.33 -13.70
C GLY A 88 -6.48 16.50 -12.18
N ASP A 89 -5.28 16.48 -11.64
CA ASP A 89 -5.03 16.69 -10.22
C ASP A 89 -5.22 18.16 -9.82
N THR A 90 -5.89 18.40 -8.70
CA THR A 90 -6.09 19.75 -8.13
C THR A 90 -5.14 20.09 -6.98
N CYS A 91 -4.33 19.14 -6.54
CA CYS A 91 -3.45 19.30 -5.39
C CYS A 91 -1.99 18.90 -5.67
N GLY A 92 -1.75 17.90 -6.52
CA GLY A 92 -0.42 17.34 -6.82
C GLY A 92 -0.16 16.00 -6.12
N HIS A 93 -0.92 15.67 -5.08
CA HIS A 93 -0.69 14.49 -4.25
C HIS A 93 -1.00 13.17 -4.96
N GLY A 94 -2.10 13.10 -5.71
CA GLY A 94 -2.39 11.93 -6.54
C GLY A 94 -1.40 11.76 -7.69
N THR A 95 -0.93 12.87 -8.30
CA THR A 95 0.15 12.86 -9.31
C THR A 95 1.46 12.32 -8.72
N ALA A 96 1.83 12.73 -7.50
CA ALA A 96 2.97 12.18 -6.78
C ALA A 96 2.84 10.66 -6.59
N CYS A 97 1.68 10.20 -6.13
CA CYS A 97 1.43 8.77 -5.92
C CYS A 97 1.48 7.97 -7.24
N ALA A 98 0.81 8.45 -8.28
CA ALA A 98 0.79 7.82 -9.60
C ALA A 98 2.20 7.72 -10.22
N GLY A 99 3.03 8.75 -10.04
CA GLY A 99 4.39 8.74 -10.55
C GLY A 99 5.33 7.80 -9.80
N ILE A 100 5.15 7.63 -8.49
CA ILE A 100 5.87 6.59 -7.74
C ILE A 100 5.46 5.20 -8.24
N ILE A 101 4.14 4.96 -8.42
CA ILE A 101 3.64 3.69 -8.98
C ILE A 101 4.25 3.45 -10.36
N ARG A 102 4.22 4.45 -11.25
CA ARG A 102 4.81 4.36 -12.60
C ARG A 102 6.31 4.06 -12.55
N ARG A 103 7.06 4.68 -11.65
CA ARG A 103 8.50 4.41 -11.50
C ARG A 103 8.76 2.97 -11.04
N THR A 104 7.96 2.44 -10.12
CA THR A 104 8.14 1.09 -9.58
C THR A 104 7.59 0.00 -10.51
N ALA A 105 6.48 0.26 -11.19
CA ALA A 105 5.79 -0.66 -12.10
C ALA A 105 5.52 0.04 -13.44
N PRO A 106 6.55 0.16 -14.31
CA PRO A 106 6.50 1.02 -15.50
C PRO A 106 5.43 0.66 -16.52
N GLU A 107 4.99 -0.60 -16.57
CA GLU A 107 4.02 -1.08 -17.55
C GLU A 107 2.61 -1.30 -16.98
N CYS A 108 2.34 -0.90 -15.73
CA CYS A 108 0.98 -0.98 -15.18
C CYS A 108 0.03 0.05 -15.82
N GLU A 109 -1.26 -0.27 -15.80
CA GLU A 109 -2.33 0.61 -16.25
C GLU A 109 -2.85 1.43 -15.08
N ILE A 110 -2.66 2.75 -15.11
CA ILE A 110 -3.08 3.64 -14.02
C ILE A 110 -4.41 4.30 -14.38
N THR A 111 -5.41 4.13 -13.52
CA THR A 111 -6.68 4.88 -13.53
C THR A 111 -6.73 5.83 -12.34
N SER A 112 -7.17 7.06 -12.56
CA SER A 112 -7.35 8.06 -11.50
C SER A 112 -8.82 8.17 -11.10
N VAL A 113 -9.09 8.18 -9.79
CA VAL A 113 -10.39 8.56 -9.22
C VAL A 113 -10.17 9.69 -8.22
N ARG A 114 -10.65 10.88 -8.56
CA ARG A 114 -10.53 12.06 -7.70
C ARG A 114 -11.64 12.08 -6.65
N VAL A 115 -11.23 11.94 -5.39
CA VAL A 115 -12.07 12.04 -4.18
C VAL A 115 -11.68 13.21 -3.27
N LEU A 116 -10.54 13.86 -3.53
CA LEU A 116 -10.10 15.07 -2.85
C LEU A 116 -10.10 16.24 -3.84
N GLY A 117 -10.62 17.39 -3.42
CA GLY A 117 -10.53 18.68 -4.11
C GLY A 117 -9.33 19.51 -3.65
N GLU A 118 -9.38 20.81 -3.91
CA GLU A 118 -8.33 21.76 -3.50
C GLU A 118 -8.06 21.71 -1.99
N ARG A 119 -6.80 21.91 -1.59
CA ARG A 119 -6.35 21.88 -0.18
C ARG A 119 -6.71 20.58 0.56
N PHE A 120 -6.72 19.44 -0.14
CA PHE A 120 -7.12 18.14 0.40
C PHE A 120 -8.56 18.10 0.95
N SER A 121 -9.44 18.97 0.44
CA SER A 121 -10.83 18.98 0.85
C SER A 121 -11.56 17.76 0.30
N GLY A 122 -12.00 16.87 1.18
CA GLY A 122 -12.78 15.69 0.82
C GLY A 122 -13.68 15.29 1.96
N THR A 123 -14.86 14.75 1.65
CA THR A 123 -15.75 14.19 2.68
C THR A 123 -15.60 12.68 2.70
N GLY A 124 -15.85 12.06 3.86
CA GLY A 124 -15.85 10.60 3.95
C GLY A 124 -16.88 9.94 3.03
N ASP A 125 -17.98 10.63 2.69
CA ASP A 125 -18.97 10.13 1.74
C ASP A 125 -18.38 10.04 0.32
N VAL A 126 -17.64 11.07 -0.09
CA VAL A 126 -16.95 11.14 -1.40
C VAL A 126 -15.86 10.07 -1.50
N LEU A 127 -15.09 9.88 -0.43
CA LEU A 127 -14.13 8.77 -0.33
C LEU A 127 -14.83 7.42 -0.47
N LEU A 128 -15.91 7.21 0.28
CA LEU A 128 -16.64 5.94 0.28
C LEU A 128 -17.21 5.62 -1.10
N ALA A 129 -17.78 6.61 -1.80
CA ALA A 129 -18.30 6.46 -3.14
C ALA A 129 -17.20 6.14 -4.17
N GLY A 130 -16.08 6.86 -4.13
CA GLY A 130 -14.95 6.61 -5.03
C GLY A 130 -14.30 5.25 -4.81
N LEU A 131 -14.10 4.85 -3.55
CA LEU A 131 -13.58 3.52 -3.22
C LEU A 131 -14.55 2.42 -3.63
N ARG A 132 -15.85 2.57 -3.35
CA ARG A 132 -16.88 1.61 -3.76
C ARG A 132 -16.87 1.40 -5.27
N TRP A 133 -16.86 2.49 -6.04
CA TRP A 133 -16.77 2.42 -7.49
C TRP A 133 -15.50 1.69 -7.95
N ALA A 134 -14.34 2.00 -7.38
CA ALA A 134 -13.10 1.33 -7.74
C ALA A 134 -13.14 -0.18 -7.43
N VAL A 135 -13.72 -0.58 -6.29
CA VAL A 135 -13.94 -2.00 -5.98
C VAL A 135 -14.90 -2.65 -6.99
N ASP A 136 -15.98 -1.96 -7.36
CA ASP A 136 -16.96 -2.45 -8.33
C ASP A 136 -16.37 -2.60 -9.75
N GLN A 137 -15.38 -1.79 -10.12
CA GLN A 137 -14.66 -1.91 -11.40
C GLN A 137 -13.66 -3.07 -11.45
N GLY A 138 -13.43 -3.77 -10.32
CA GLY A 138 -12.53 -4.92 -10.23
C GLY A 138 -11.10 -4.59 -10.63
N PHE A 139 -10.55 -3.48 -10.14
CA PHE A 139 -9.11 -3.22 -10.27
C PHE A 139 -8.31 -4.29 -9.53
N ASP A 140 -7.11 -4.61 -10.00
CA ASP A 140 -6.22 -5.54 -9.30
C ASP A 140 -5.70 -4.89 -8.01
N LEU A 141 -5.34 -3.61 -8.09
CA LEU A 141 -4.81 -2.82 -6.98
C LEU A 141 -5.54 -1.47 -6.86
N ILE A 142 -5.81 -1.05 -5.63
CA ILE A 142 -6.31 0.30 -5.32
C ILE A 142 -5.35 0.96 -4.32
N ASN A 143 -4.69 2.04 -4.76
CA ASN A 143 -3.83 2.86 -3.93
C ASN A 143 -4.64 3.93 -3.19
N LEU A 144 -4.60 3.87 -1.85
CA LEU A 144 -5.26 4.78 -0.92
C LEU A 144 -4.21 5.48 -0.06
N SER A 145 -3.55 6.49 -0.63
CA SER A 145 -2.59 7.34 0.09
C SER A 145 -3.29 8.38 0.99
N LEU A 146 -4.45 8.01 1.53
CA LEU A 146 -5.34 8.82 2.35
C LEU A 146 -6.10 7.91 3.33
N SER A 147 -6.66 8.52 4.37
CA SER A 147 -7.50 7.82 5.34
C SER A 147 -8.47 8.80 5.99
N THR A 148 -9.44 8.28 6.73
CA THR A 148 -10.34 9.09 7.55
C THR A 148 -10.26 8.70 9.02
N THR A 149 -10.20 9.70 9.90
CA THR A 149 -10.28 9.55 11.36
C THR A 149 -11.73 9.48 11.86
N ARG A 150 -12.70 9.68 10.96
CA ARG A 150 -14.13 9.67 11.31
C ARG A 150 -14.63 8.22 11.44
N THR A 151 -14.71 7.74 12.68
CA THR A 151 -15.12 6.38 13.05
C THR A 151 -16.47 5.95 12.49
N ARG A 152 -17.41 6.87 12.23
CA ARG A 152 -18.71 6.56 11.62
C ARG A 152 -18.61 5.85 10.25
N PHE A 153 -17.50 6.02 9.52
CA PHE A 153 -17.26 5.36 8.24
C PHE A 153 -16.54 4.02 8.37
N ALA A 154 -16.03 3.66 9.56
CA ALA A 154 -15.17 2.50 9.74
C ALA A 154 -15.88 1.21 9.32
N HIS A 155 -17.15 1.01 9.71
CA HIS A 155 -17.93 -0.16 9.32
C HIS A 155 -18.07 -0.29 7.81
N GLN A 156 -18.50 0.78 7.13
CA GLN A 156 -18.72 0.76 5.68
C GLN A 156 -17.41 0.57 4.90
N LEU A 157 -16.30 1.14 5.39
CA LEU A 157 -14.98 0.94 4.81
C LEU A 157 -14.48 -0.50 5.03
N HIS A 158 -14.80 -1.12 6.17
CA HIS A 158 -14.47 -2.51 6.46
C HIS A 158 -15.21 -3.46 5.51
N GLU A 159 -16.52 -3.27 5.34
CA GLU A 159 -17.32 -4.05 4.39
C GLU A 159 -16.80 -3.94 2.95
N LEU A 160 -16.38 -2.74 2.53
CA LEU A 160 -15.76 -2.54 1.23
C LEU A 160 -14.38 -3.22 1.13
N ALA A 161 -13.56 -3.15 2.18
CA ALA A 161 -12.27 -3.81 2.22
C ALA A 161 -12.39 -5.33 2.11
N ASP A 162 -13.35 -5.92 2.81
CA ASP A 162 -13.62 -7.37 2.72
C ASP A 162 -14.18 -7.75 1.35
N ARG A 163 -15.10 -6.95 0.79
CA ARG A 163 -15.60 -7.17 -0.56
C ARG A 163 -14.47 -7.11 -1.60
N ALA A 164 -13.56 -6.14 -1.50
CA ALA A 164 -12.39 -6.04 -2.35
C ALA A 164 -11.51 -7.30 -2.22
N TYR A 165 -11.21 -7.69 -0.98
CA TYR A 165 -10.40 -8.88 -0.67
C TYR A 165 -10.98 -10.16 -1.30
N PHE A 166 -12.29 -10.41 -1.13
CA PHE A 166 -12.95 -11.57 -1.72
C PHE A 166 -13.08 -11.49 -3.25
N ALA A 167 -13.16 -10.28 -3.80
CA ALA A 167 -13.12 -10.04 -5.25
C ALA A 167 -11.71 -10.07 -5.86
N ARG A 168 -10.67 -10.31 -5.04
CA ARG A 168 -9.24 -10.29 -5.42
C ARG A 168 -8.72 -8.91 -5.85
N THR A 169 -9.41 -7.85 -5.43
CA THR A 169 -8.91 -6.47 -5.49
C THR A 169 -8.15 -6.17 -4.21
N VAL A 170 -6.89 -5.78 -4.33
CA VAL A 170 -6.05 -5.50 -3.17
C VAL A 170 -6.06 -4.00 -2.86
N LEU A 171 -6.43 -3.66 -1.63
CA LEU A 171 -6.32 -2.29 -1.12
C LEU A 171 -4.94 -2.09 -0.49
N VAL A 172 -4.25 -1.02 -0.87
CA VAL A 172 -2.98 -0.59 -0.27
C VAL A 172 -3.21 0.79 0.33
N ALA A 173 -3.06 0.94 1.65
CA ALA A 173 -3.43 2.17 2.34
C ALA A 173 -2.35 2.70 3.29
N SER A 174 -2.19 4.02 3.30
CA SER A 174 -1.26 4.69 4.20
C SER A 174 -1.77 4.70 5.64
N ALA A 175 -0.89 4.40 6.58
CA ALA A 175 -1.10 4.78 7.97
C ALA A 175 -1.03 6.31 8.12
N HIS A 176 -1.73 6.85 9.11
CA HIS A 176 -1.75 8.30 9.33
C HIS A 176 -0.34 8.84 9.65
N ASN A 177 -0.01 10.05 9.19
CA ASN A 177 1.30 10.67 9.43
C ASN A 177 1.51 11.14 10.88
N THR A 178 0.46 11.06 11.69
CA THR A 178 0.45 11.37 13.12
C THR A 178 -0.13 10.17 13.87
N PRO A 179 0.11 10.01 15.18
CA PRO A 179 -0.28 8.81 15.93
C PRO A 179 -1.78 8.83 16.27
N VAL A 180 -2.62 8.90 15.24
CA VAL A 180 -4.08 8.83 15.32
C VAL A 180 -4.56 7.62 14.55
N GLU A 181 -5.61 7.00 15.04
CA GLU A 181 -6.27 5.92 14.33
C GLU A 181 -7.07 6.46 13.15
N SER A 182 -6.96 5.79 12.01
CA SER A 182 -7.71 6.10 10.81
C SER A 182 -7.95 4.86 9.97
N PHE A 183 -8.87 4.95 9.03
CA PHE A 183 -9.33 3.84 8.20
C PHE A 183 -9.15 4.17 6.71
N PRO A 184 -8.85 3.18 5.84
CA PRO A 184 -9.00 1.73 6.07
C PRO A 184 -7.71 0.95 6.40
N TRP A 185 -6.54 1.59 6.49
CA TRP A 185 -5.25 0.88 6.69
C TRP A 185 -5.21 -0.04 7.92
N ARG A 186 -6.08 0.17 8.91
CA ARG A 186 -6.12 -0.63 10.14
C ARG A 186 -6.69 -2.05 9.94
N PHE A 187 -7.40 -2.30 8.84
CA PHE A 187 -8.09 -3.56 8.59
C PHE A 187 -7.12 -4.64 8.07
N ALA A 188 -7.28 -5.87 8.56
CA ALA A 188 -6.41 -6.99 8.18
C ALA A 188 -6.51 -7.37 6.69
N SER A 189 -7.63 -7.04 6.02
CA SER A 189 -7.82 -7.23 4.58
C SER A 189 -7.07 -6.22 3.71
N VAL A 190 -6.51 -5.16 4.30
CA VAL A 190 -5.78 -4.07 3.62
C VAL A 190 -4.28 -4.25 3.80
N LEU A 191 -3.48 -3.97 2.76
CA LEU A 191 -2.03 -3.82 2.88
C LEU A 191 -1.71 -2.47 3.52
N SER A 192 -1.27 -2.47 4.78
CA SER A 192 -1.03 -1.25 5.53
C SER A 192 0.42 -0.78 5.47
N VAL A 193 0.62 0.51 5.16
CA VAL A 193 1.94 1.03 4.79
C VAL A 193 2.35 2.24 5.64
N GLY A 194 3.53 2.16 6.25
CA GLY A 194 4.27 3.25 6.86
C GLY A 194 5.52 3.63 6.05
N SER A 195 6.26 4.64 6.50
CA SER A 195 7.46 5.14 5.81
C SER A 195 8.77 4.85 6.54
N HIS A 196 9.83 4.57 5.78
CA HIS A 196 11.23 4.61 6.21
C HIS A 196 12.05 5.64 5.39
N GLN A 197 13.31 5.80 5.76
CA GLN A 197 14.25 6.80 5.19
C GLN A 197 15.18 6.26 4.11
N GLU A 198 15.28 4.93 3.91
CA GLU A 198 16.11 4.37 2.84
C GLU A 198 15.68 4.88 1.45
N ASP A 199 16.67 5.15 0.60
CA ASP A 199 16.48 5.73 -0.74
C ASP A 199 16.20 4.69 -1.85
N ASP A 200 16.35 3.40 -1.55
CA ASP A 200 16.13 2.31 -2.52
C ASP A 200 14.62 2.12 -2.78
N PRO A 201 14.13 2.36 -4.02
CA PRO A 201 12.73 2.21 -4.37
C PRO A 201 12.22 0.75 -4.35
N ALA A 202 13.11 -0.23 -4.37
CA ALA A 202 12.77 -1.65 -4.30
C ALA A 202 12.86 -2.21 -2.87
N LEU A 203 13.41 -1.45 -1.92
CA LEU A 203 13.54 -1.85 -0.54
C LEU A 203 12.23 -1.57 0.20
N HIS A 204 11.63 -2.65 0.71
CA HIS A 204 10.55 -2.58 1.68
C HIS A 204 10.89 -3.44 2.89
N LEU A 205 10.30 -3.08 4.03
CA LEU A 205 10.48 -3.77 5.30
C LEU A 205 9.14 -4.31 5.79
N TYR A 206 9.19 -5.42 6.50
CA TYR A 206 8.04 -5.96 7.22
C TYR A 206 8.09 -5.56 8.69
N ASN A 207 6.95 -5.19 9.28
CA ASN A 207 6.84 -4.91 10.70
C ASN A 207 6.56 -6.19 11.50
N PRO A 208 7.46 -6.63 12.40
CA PRO A 208 7.20 -7.81 13.24
C PRO A 208 6.10 -7.59 14.29
N SER A 209 5.66 -6.35 14.50
CA SER A 209 4.61 -5.99 15.45
C SER A 209 3.52 -5.15 14.77
N PRO A 210 2.67 -5.74 13.89
CA PRO A 210 1.58 -5.04 13.22
C PRO A 210 0.70 -4.27 14.22
N PRO A 211 0.20 -3.08 13.83
CA PRO A 211 -0.78 -3.10 12.75
C PRO A 211 -0.42 -2.40 11.43
N VAL A 212 0.68 -1.65 11.36
CA VAL A 212 1.31 -1.36 10.07
C VAL A 212 2.04 -2.62 9.64
N GLU A 213 1.81 -3.13 8.44
CA GLU A 213 2.43 -4.37 7.95
C GLU A 213 3.77 -4.09 7.27
N PHE A 214 3.84 -3.06 6.44
CA PHE A 214 5.01 -2.78 5.62
C PHE A 214 5.51 -1.34 5.78
N PHE A 215 6.82 -1.17 5.62
CA PHE A 215 7.43 0.14 5.45
C PHE A 215 8.09 0.23 4.08
N ALA A 216 7.99 1.40 3.44
CA ALA A 216 8.63 1.70 2.16
C ALA A 216 9.20 3.12 2.17
N PRO A 217 9.96 3.57 1.14
CA PRO A 217 10.50 4.92 1.11
C PRO A 217 9.40 5.97 1.19
N GLY A 218 9.48 6.87 2.17
CA GLY A 218 8.50 7.94 2.32
C GLY A 218 8.98 9.13 3.12
N GLN A 219 10.27 9.17 3.49
CA GLN A 219 10.88 10.29 4.20
C GLN A 219 11.87 10.99 3.26
N ASN A 220 11.69 12.29 3.04
CA ASN A 220 12.53 13.13 2.20
C ASN A 220 12.64 12.63 0.73
N VAL A 221 11.54 12.10 0.19
CA VAL A 221 11.46 11.54 -1.17
C VAL A 221 11.17 12.62 -2.20
N THR A 222 11.78 12.51 -3.38
CA THR A 222 11.48 13.35 -4.56
C THR A 222 10.35 12.71 -5.37
N VAL A 223 9.27 13.47 -5.56
CA VAL A 223 8.03 12.99 -6.19
C VAL A 223 7.53 13.98 -7.26
N PRO A 224 6.85 13.50 -8.31
CA PRO A 224 6.13 14.33 -9.26
C PRO A 224 5.14 15.28 -8.59
N TRP A 225 4.92 16.44 -9.19
CA TRP A 225 3.96 17.43 -8.72
C TRP A 225 3.32 18.17 -9.89
N LEU A 226 2.38 19.08 -9.61
CA LEU A 226 1.64 19.81 -10.63
C LEU A 226 2.55 20.57 -11.60
N GLY A 227 2.13 20.67 -12.87
CA GLY A 227 2.79 21.45 -13.92
C GLY A 227 4.08 20.81 -14.43
N GLY A 228 4.17 19.48 -14.44
CA GLY A 228 5.38 18.76 -14.81
C GLY A 228 6.55 18.89 -13.83
N ALA A 229 6.31 19.41 -12.62
CA ALA A 229 7.35 19.69 -11.64
C ALA A 229 7.67 18.48 -10.75
N THR A 230 8.64 18.65 -9.85
CA THR A 230 8.88 17.73 -8.74
C THR A 230 9.02 18.50 -7.44
N ILE A 231 8.68 17.85 -6.32
CA ILE A 231 8.91 18.38 -4.98
C ILE A 231 9.61 17.32 -4.12
N ARG A 232 10.22 17.76 -3.02
CA ARG A 232 10.77 16.88 -1.99
C ARG A 232 9.93 16.95 -0.74
N THR A 233 9.49 15.80 -0.23
CA THR A 233 8.44 15.73 0.80
C THR A 233 8.54 14.45 1.64
N THR A 234 7.75 14.38 2.71
CA THR A 234 7.71 13.25 3.66
C THR A 234 6.26 12.89 3.97
N GLY A 235 5.95 11.60 3.97
CA GLY A 235 4.67 11.06 4.40
C GLY A 235 4.50 9.59 4.05
N ASN A 236 3.74 8.87 4.87
CA ASN A 236 3.32 7.49 4.61
C ASN A 236 2.49 7.37 3.32
N SER A 237 1.82 8.46 2.93
CA SER A 237 1.17 8.59 1.63
C SER A 237 2.10 8.37 0.45
N PHE A 238 3.40 8.68 0.58
CA PHE A 238 4.39 8.45 -0.47
C PHE A 238 5.06 7.09 -0.36
N ALA A 239 5.00 6.42 0.78
CA ALA A 239 5.44 5.03 0.93
C ALA A 239 4.44 4.03 0.31
N THR A 240 3.14 4.28 0.50
CA THR A 240 2.04 3.47 -0.04
C THR A 240 2.18 3.13 -1.53
N PRO A 241 2.44 4.09 -2.44
CA PRO A 241 2.57 3.80 -3.87
C PRO A 241 3.79 2.94 -4.23
N TYR A 242 4.84 2.87 -3.39
CA TYR A 242 5.93 1.90 -3.61
C TYR A 242 5.43 0.46 -3.40
N ILE A 243 4.70 0.20 -2.30
CA ILE A 243 4.10 -1.11 -2.04
C ILE A 243 3.07 -1.45 -3.12
N THR A 244 2.26 -0.49 -3.57
CA THR A 244 1.36 -0.66 -4.73
C THR A 244 2.15 -1.07 -5.98
N GLY A 245 3.26 -0.39 -6.28
CA GLY A 245 4.10 -0.73 -7.43
C GLY A 245 4.73 -2.12 -7.32
N LEU A 246 5.33 -2.47 -6.17
CA LEU A 246 5.89 -3.80 -5.93
C LEU A 246 4.82 -4.89 -6.04
N SER A 247 3.61 -4.61 -5.56
CA SER A 247 2.45 -5.49 -5.72
C SER A 247 2.09 -5.69 -7.19
N ALA A 248 2.14 -4.63 -8.00
CA ALA A 248 1.85 -4.71 -9.44
C ALA A 248 2.91 -5.55 -10.16
N ARG A 249 4.19 -5.43 -9.79
CA ARG A 249 5.26 -6.27 -10.32
C ARG A 249 5.02 -7.75 -10.01
N LEU A 250 4.70 -8.09 -8.75
CA LEU A 250 4.37 -9.46 -8.33
C LEU A 250 3.16 -10.02 -9.10
N LEU A 251 2.07 -9.25 -9.20
CA LEU A 251 0.86 -9.65 -9.92
C LEU A 251 1.11 -9.80 -11.43
N SER A 252 1.92 -8.95 -12.04
CA SER A 252 2.25 -9.10 -13.47
C SER A 252 3.05 -10.37 -13.78
N ALA A 253 3.89 -10.82 -12.85
CA ALA A 253 4.61 -12.09 -12.96
C ALA A 253 3.73 -13.30 -12.62
N ARG A 254 2.76 -13.12 -11.71
CA ARG A 254 1.89 -14.19 -11.19
C ARG A 254 0.43 -13.70 -11.07
N PRO A 255 -0.30 -13.57 -12.21
CA PRO A 255 -1.61 -12.90 -12.23
C PRO A 255 -2.71 -13.57 -11.40
N ARG A 256 -2.48 -14.81 -10.94
CA ARG A 256 -3.44 -15.58 -10.15
C ARG A 256 -3.22 -15.51 -8.65
N MET A 257 -2.24 -14.74 -8.15
CA MET A 257 -2.06 -14.54 -6.72
C MET A 257 -3.32 -13.96 -6.06
N THR A 258 -3.75 -14.56 -4.96
CA THR A 258 -4.78 -13.98 -4.09
C THR A 258 -4.19 -12.84 -3.24
N PRO A 259 -5.01 -11.97 -2.62
CA PRO A 259 -4.50 -10.99 -1.67
C PRO A 259 -3.67 -11.60 -0.53
N PHE A 260 -4.04 -12.79 -0.06
CA PHE A 260 -3.25 -13.55 0.91
C PHE A 260 -1.86 -13.92 0.38
N GLN A 261 -1.79 -14.53 -0.82
CA GLN A 261 -0.52 -14.92 -1.43
C GLN A 261 0.35 -13.70 -1.72
N LEU A 262 -0.25 -12.57 -2.10
CA LEU A 262 0.47 -11.33 -2.33
C LEU A 262 1.06 -10.77 -1.03
N LYS A 263 0.30 -10.79 0.08
CA LYS A 263 0.80 -10.45 1.42
C LYS A 263 1.99 -11.33 1.81
N SER A 264 1.90 -12.64 1.59
CA SER A 264 2.99 -13.58 1.87
C SER A 264 4.23 -13.32 1.01
N ALA A 265 4.07 -13.04 -0.28
CA ALA A 265 5.19 -12.73 -1.16
C ALA A 265 5.89 -11.43 -0.77
N LEU A 266 5.12 -10.38 -0.44
CA LEU A 266 5.68 -9.13 0.10
C LEU A 266 6.41 -9.37 1.42
N TYR A 267 5.85 -10.18 2.32
CA TYR A 267 6.51 -10.56 3.57
C TYR A 267 7.85 -11.27 3.29
N LEU A 268 7.85 -12.33 2.48
CA LEU A 268 9.05 -13.13 2.22
C LEU A 268 10.14 -12.39 1.42
N SER A 269 9.77 -11.32 0.70
CA SER A 269 10.71 -10.50 -0.06
C SER A 269 11.18 -9.23 0.68
N ALA A 270 10.71 -8.98 1.90
CA ALA A 270 11.12 -7.81 2.67
C ALA A 270 12.59 -7.90 3.09
N ALA A 271 13.31 -6.78 3.04
CA ALA A 271 14.77 -6.75 3.21
C ALA A 271 15.23 -7.15 4.63
N ASN A 272 14.35 -7.04 5.63
CA ASN A 272 14.61 -7.47 7.00
C ASN A 272 14.12 -8.90 7.31
N VAL A 273 13.63 -9.64 6.31
CA VAL A 273 13.17 -11.03 6.45
C VAL A 273 14.23 -11.98 5.92
N THR A 274 14.70 -12.89 6.77
CA THR A 274 15.63 -13.96 6.41
C THR A 274 14.97 -15.31 6.59
N LEU A 275 15.32 -16.29 5.75
CA LEU A 275 14.81 -17.65 5.91
C LEU A 275 15.62 -18.37 6.99
N GLY A 276 14.91 -18.91 7.98
CA GLY A 276 15.48 -19.75 9.02
C GLY A 276 15.98 -21.10 8.50
N PRO A 277 16.77 -21.81 9.31
CA PRO A 277 17.26 -23.15 8.96
C PRO A 277 16.10 -24.13 8.77
N ARG A 278 16.21 -25.03 7.78
CA ARG A 278 15.24 -26.11 7.59
C ARG A 278 15.27 -27.05 8.79
N HIS A 279 14.21 -27.05 9.59
CA HIS A 279 14.00 -28.11 10.58
C HIS A 279 13.79 -29.44 9.85
N HIS A 280 14.78 -30.33 9.90
CA HIS A 280 14.55 -31.74 9.58
C HIS A 280 13.69 -32.32 10.70
N LEU A 281 12.43 -32.62 10.40
CA LEU A 281 11.67 -33.53 11.24
C LEU A 281 12.44 -34.86 11.27
N PRO A 282 12.74 -35.45 12.44
CA PRO A 282 13.33 -36.77 12.48
C PRO A 282 12.41 -37.72 11.71
N ALA A 283 12.99 -38.49 10.78
CA ALA A 283 12.27 -39.55 10.10
C ALA A 283 11.63 -40.42 11.18
N GLY A 284 10.31 -40.53 11.16
CA GLY A 284 9.60 -41.44 12.06
C GLY A 284 10.25 -42.80 11.97
N GLU A 285 10.62 -43.36 13.11
CA GLU A 285 11.06 -44.74 13.22
C GLU A 285 10.06 -45.59 12.44
N ALA A 286 10.53 -46.21 11.36
CA ALA A 286 9.78 -47.27 10.71
C ALA A 286 9.54 -48.31 11.80
N SER A 287 8.30 -48.44 12.25
CA SER A 287 7.87 -49.58 13.03
C SER A 287 8.12 -50.80 12.17
N ASP A 288 9.14 -51.54 12.57
CA ASP A 288 9.49 -52.86 12.06
C ASP A 288 8.34 -53.81 12.47
N ASP A 289 7.25 -53.81 11.70
CA ASP A 289 6.26 -54.88 11.71
C ASP A 289 6.93 -56.11 11.07
N SER A 290 7.81 -56.73 11.86
CA SER A 290 8.26 -58.09 11.63
C SER A 290 7.12 -59.02 12.03
N GLU A 291 6.61 -59.75 11.04
CA GLU A 291 5.75 -60.91 11.20
C GLU A 291 6.33 -61.85 12.27
N ASN A 292 5.52 -62.16 13.29
CA ASN A 292 5.41 -63.51 13.86
C ASN A 292 4.09 -63.69 14.62
#